data_AF-A0A7Z9JHT4-F1
#
_entry.id   AF-A0A7Z9JHT4-F1
#
_cell.length_a   1.000
_cell.length_b   1.000
_cell.length_c   1.000
_cell.angle_alpha   90.00
_cell.angle_beta   90.00
_cell.angle_gamma   90.00
#
_symmetry.space_group_name_H-M   'P 1'
#
loop_
_entity.id
_entity.type
_entity.pdbx_description
1 polymer ?
#
loop_
_entity_poly.entity_id
_entity_poly.type
_entity_poly.pdbx_seq_one_letter_code
_entity_poly.pdbx_strand_id
1 'polypeptide(L)' 'ALLREKGLHARRSYKTTRNVGKLLTDASKANALFTVILGQELDRGCVVVKNMESGEQVEVQQNQLLDHITS' A
#
# COMPACT_ATOMS: atom_id res chain seq x y z
N ALA A 1 0.79 8.73 9.93
CA ALA A 1 2.14 9.32 9.92
C ALA A 1 3.23 8.24 10.00
N LEU A 2 2.96 7.14 10.73
CA LEU A 2 3.72 5.89 10.84
C LEU A 2 4.81 5.62 9.78
N LEU A 3 4.46 5.46 8.50
CA LEU A 3 5.45 5.13 7.45
C LEU A 3 6.51 6.23 7.29
N ARG A 4 6.09 7.51 7.27
CA ARG A 4 7.01 8.65 7.14
C ARG A 4 7.84 8.86 8.39
N GLU A 5 7.28 8.60 9.56
CA GLU A 5 8.01 8.66 10.85
C GLU A 5 9.12 7.61 10.93
N LYS A 6 8.95 6.48 10.24
CA LYS A 6 9.97 5.42 10.11
C LYS A 6 10.96 5.67 8.96
N GLY A 7 10.94 6.84 8.34
CA GLY A 7 11.85 7.21 7.25
C GLY A 7 11.46 6.65 5.87
N LEU A 8 10.31 5.97 5.76
CA LEU A 8 9.84 5.44 4.48
C LEU A 8 9.15 6.54 3.66
N HIS A 9 9.54 6.64 2.38
CA HIS A 9 8.90 7.56 1.45
C HIS A 9 7.51 7.04 1.05
N ALA A 10 6.49 7.46 1.79
CA ALA A 10 5.10 7.08 1.53
C ALA A 10 4.27 8.24 0.95
N ARG A 11 3.63 8.00 -0.19
CA ARG A 11 2.70 8.93 -0.84
C ARG A 11 1.27 8.37 -0.80
N ARG A 12 0.30 9.19 -0.40
CA ARG A 12 -1.11 8.87 -0.55
C ARG A 12 -1.60 9.41 -1.89
N SER A 13 -2.36 8.61 -2.64
CA SER A 13 -3.07 9.14 -3.80
C SER A 13 -4.23 10.02 -3.31
N TYR A 14 -4.29 11.26 -3.79
CA TYR A 14 -5.38 12.20 -3.50
C TYR A 14 -6.49 12.14 -4.57
N LYS A 15 -6.44 11.16 -5.48
CA LYS A 15 -7.47 11.03 -6.52
C LYS A 15 -8.78 10.56 -5.91
N THR A 16 -9.88 11.20 -6.30
CA THR A 16 -11.25 10.86 -5.88
C THR A 16 -11.71 9.50 -6.39
N THR A 17 -11.03 8.93 -7.40
CA THR A 17 -11.42 7.64 -7.98
C THR A 17 -11.15 6.47 -7.03
N ARG A 18 -12.15 5.60 -6.87
CA ARG A 18 -12.04 4.31 -6.18
C ARG A 18 -11.61 3.17 -7.11
N ASN A 19 -11.28 3.47 -8.38
CA ASN A 19 -10.81 2.46 -9.32
C ASN A 19 -9.37 2.07 -8.98
N VAL A 20 -9.21 0.93 -8.31
CA VAL A 20 -7.91 0.39 -7.85
C VAL A 20 -6.94 0.24 -9.02
N GLY A 21 -7.38 -0.19 -10.20
CA GLY A 21 -6.52 -0.31 -11.38
C GLY A 21 -5.86 1.01 -11.78
N LYS A 22 -6.61 2.12 -11.82
CA LYS A 22 -6.06 3.45 -12.12
C LYS A 22 -5.09 3.93 -11.04
N LEU A 23 -5.34 3.59 -9.77
CA LEU A 23 -4.45 3.93 -8.66
C LEU A 23 -3.15 3.12 -8.71
N LEU A 24 -3.21 1.85 -9.08
CA LEU A 24 -2.05 0.99 -9.29
C LEU A 24 -1.18 1.47 -10.46
N THR A 25 -1.79 1.90 -11.57
CA THR A 25 -1.05 2.52 -12.67
C THR A 25 -0.32 3.79 -12.21
N ASP A 26 -0.93 4.60 -11.35
CA ASP A 26 -0.32 5.82 -10.81
C ASP A 26 0.87 5.48 -9.89
N ALA A 27 0.71 4.49 -9.00
CA ALA A 27 1.78 4.00 -8.15
C ALA A 27 2.96 3.42 -8.96
N SER A 28 2.66 2.67 -10.02
CA SER A 28 3.65 2.15 -10.97
C SER A 28 4.41 3.29 -11.67
N LYS A 29 3.71 4.32 -12.16
CA LYS A 29 4.35 5.51 -12.75
C LYS A 29 5.23 6.29 -11.78
N ALA A 30 4.95 6.20 -10.48
CA ALA A 30 5.77 6.78 -9.42
C ALA A 30 6.93 5.87 -8.99
N ASN A 31 7.13 4.72 -9.65
CA ASN A 31 8.11 3.69 -9.27
C ASN A 31 7.96 3.24 -7.80
N ALA A 32 6.72 3.14 -7.31
CA ALA A 32 6.46 2.60 -5.98
C ALA A 32 6.80 1.11 -5.95
N LEU A 33 7.58 0.68 -4.95
CA LEU A 33 7.91 -0.74 -4.72
C LEU A 33 6.69 -1.51 -4.19
N PHE A 34 5.92 -0.88 -3.32
CA PHE A 34 4.74 -1.45 -2.69
C PHE A 34 3.55 -0.49 -2.80
N THR A 35 2.35 -1.05 -2.97
CA THR A 35 1.09 -0.30 -2.83
C THR A 35 0.27 -0.86 -1.68
N VAL A 36 -0.10 0.01 -0.73
CA VAL A 36 -1.01 -0.34 0.36
C VAL A 36 -2.43 0.07 -0.03
N ILE A 37 -3.34 -0.89 -0.08
CA ILE A 37 -4.73 -0.71 -0.46
C ILE A 37 -5.58 -0.78 0.82
N LEU A 38 -6.35 0.28 1.06
CA LEU A 38 -7.26 0.39 2.19
C LEU A 38 -8.68 0.10 1.69
N GLY A 39 -9.22 -1.06 2.06
CA GLY A 39 -10.55 -1.53 1.67
C GLY A 39 -11.43 -1.89 2.87
N GLN A 40 -12.37 -2.81 2.67
CA GLN A 40 -13.25 -3.32 3.74
C GLN A 40 -12.48 -4.14 4.79
N GLU A 41 -11.31 -4.64 4.44
CA GLU A 41 -10.40 -5.38 5.32
C GLU A 41 -9.94 -4.51 6.50
N LEU A 42 -10.02 -3.18 6.35
CA LEU A 42 -9.68 -2.22 7.39
C LEU A 42 -10.56 -2.38 8.64
N ASP A 43 -11.83 -2.77 8.47
CA ASP A 43 -12.74 -3.07 9.60
C ASP A 43 -12.24 -4.24 10.46
N ARG A 44 -11.40 -5.11 9.88
CA ARG A 44 -10.73 -6.23 10.58
C ARG A 44 -9.31 -5.89 11.04
N GLY A 45 -8.87 -4.63 10.87
CA GLY A 45 -7.50 -4.22 11.17
C GLY A 45 -6.47 -4.69 10.14
N CYS A 46 -6.91 -5.12 8.96
CA CYS A 46 -6.06 -5.61 7.88
C CYS A 46 -5.95 -4.58 6.74
N VAL A 47 -4.88 -4.70 5.96
CA VAL A 47 -4.68 -3.96 4.71
C VAL A 47 -4.13 -4.90 3.65
N VAL A 48 -4.39 -4.61 2.39
CA VAL A 48 -3.79 -5.38 1.28
C VAL A 48 -2.53 -4.67 0.83
N VAL A 49 -1.42 -5.40 0.76
CA VAL A 49 -0.16 -4.92 0.22
C VAL A 49 0.08 -5.61 -1.12
N LYS A 50 0.30 -4.80 -2.16
CA LYS A 50 0.75 -5.26 -3.46
C LYS A 50 2.24 -5.00 -3.62
N ASN A 51 3.01 -6.04 -3.89
CA ASN A 51 4.36 -5.91 -4.42
C ASN A 51 4.27 -5.56 -5.91
N MET A 52 4.86 -4.43 -6.30
CA MET A 52 4.77 -3.91 -7.66
C MET A 52 5.79 -4.56 -8.60
N GLU A 53 6.82 -5.20 -8.07
CA GLU A 53 7.83 -5.97 -8.82
C GLU A 53 7.34 -7.39 -9.10
N SER A 54 6.94 -8.15 -8.07
CA SER A 54 6.46 -9.53 -8.24
C SER A 54 5.00 -9.61 -8.70
N GLY A 55 4.23 -8.55 -8.47
CA GLY A 55 2.78 -8.52 -8.71
C GLY A 55 1.93 -9.19 -7.63
N GLU A 56 2.56 -9.80 -6.62
CA GLU A 56 1.90 -10.48 -5.51
C GLU A 56 1.04 -9.52 -4.68
N GLN A 57 -0.09 -10.01 -4.20
CA GLN A 57 -0.97 -9.29 -3.28
C GLN A 57 -1.26 -10.14 -2.05
N VAL A 58 -0.98 -9.58 -0.88
CA VAL A 58 -1.19 -10.24 0.40
C VAL A 58 -1.98 -9.35 1.34
N GLU A 59 -2.86 -9.98 2.14
CA GLU A 59 -3.52 -9.31 3.25
C GLU A 59 -2.60 -9.38 4.49
N VAL A 60 -2.25 -8.23 5.05
CA VAL A 60 -1.40 -8.12 6.23
C VAL A 60 -2.10 -7.31 7.32
N GLN A 61 -1.86 -7.67 8.57
CA GLN A 61 -2.34 -6.86 9.69
C GLN A 61 -1.63 -5.50 9.71
N GLN A 62 -2.33 -4.44 10.12
CA GLN A 62 -1.75 -3.09 10.17
C GLN A 62 -0.49 -2.99 11.04
N ASN A 63 -0.40 -3.79 12.10
CA ASN A 63 0.76 -3.85 12.99
C ASN A 63 1.99 -4.52 12.33
N GLN A 64 1.80 -5.43 11.37
CA GLN A 64 2.85 -6.15 10.65
C GLN A 64 3.24 -5.47 9.33
N LEU A 65 2.49 -4.46 8.90
CA LEU A 65 2.72 -3.75 7.64
C LEU A 65 4.16 -3.23 7.51
N LEU A 66 4.71 -2.65 8.58
CA LEU A 66 6.07 -2.10 8.57
C LEU A 66 7.13 -3.17 8.35
N ASP A 67 6.99 -4.30 9.03
CA ASP A 67 7.93 -5.41 8.91
C ASP A 67 7.86 -6.00 7.50
N HIS A 68 6.66 -6.13 6.94
CA HIS A 68 6.45 -6.70 5.61
C HIS A 68 7.04 -5.86 4.46
N ILE A 69 7.00 -4.54 4.55
CA ILE A 69 7.52 -3.64 3.47
C ILE A 69 9.00 -3.25 3.65
N THR A 70 9.59 -3.55 4.81
CA THR A 70 11.00 -3.26 5.11
C THR A 70 11.87 -4.52 5.05
N SER A 71 11.26 -5.71 5.10
CA SER A 71 11.93 -6.99 4.90
C SER A 71 12.36 -7.21 3.46
#